data_AF-A0A1W2ENR7-F1
#
_entry.id   AF-A0A1W2ENR7-F1
#
_cell.length_a   1.000
_cell.length_b   1.000
_cell.length_c   1.000
_cell.angle_alpha   90.00
_cell.angle_beta   90.00
_cell.angle_gamma   90.00
#
_symmetry.space_group_name_H-M   'P 1'
#
loop_
_entity.id
_entity.type
_entity.pdbx_description
1 polymer ?
#
loop_
_entity_poly.entity_id
_entity_poly.type
_entity_poly.pdbx_seq_one_letter_code
_entity_poly.pdbx_strand_id
1 'polypeptide(L)'
;MDVTGVWEVDRLAAADLLTSLQAVPQCEWPDAIAKAFAKARLENYQWAAQRVRETVIEILETEAVEEFQRKEMVWTDGFRHAEECLVAQTPTELLRVYSGSSKSRGQVLRSLVRTARQQSALGL
;
A
#
# COMPACT_ATOMS: atom_id res chain seq x y z
N MET A 1 -3.35 1.60 -18.47
CA MET A 1 -3.12 1.92 -17.05
C MET A 1 -3.05 3.42 -16.95
N ASP A 2 -4.11 4.05 -16.45
CA ASP A 2 -4.25 5.50 -16.43
C ASP A 2 -3.37 6.10 -15.33
N VAL A 3 -2.37 6.88 -15.73
CA VAL A 3 -1.35 7.43 -14.83
C VAL A 3 -1.95 8.55 -13.98
N THR A 4 -3.09 9.13 -14.36
CA THR A 4 -3.74 10.25 -13.66
C THR A 4 -4.12 9.92 -12.21
N GLY A 5 -4.61 8.71 -11.93
CA GLY A 5 -5.05 8.34 -10.58
C GLY A 5 -3.95 8.28 -9.52
N VAL A 6 -2.70 7.98 -9.91
CA VAL A 6 -1.55 7.96 -8.98
C VAL A 6 -1.23 9.37 -8.47
N TRP A 7 -1.40 10.38 -9.32
CA TRP A 7 -1.10 11.77 -8.97
C TRP A 7 -2.16 12.40 -8.07
N GLU A 8 -3.40 11.90 -8.11
CA GLU A 8 -4.48 12.39 -7.25
C GLU A 8 -4.29 11.97 -5.79
N VAL A 9 -3.84 10.74 -5.56
CA VAL A 9 -3.55 10.22 -4.20
C VAL A 9 -2.42 11.00 -3.55
N ASP A 10 -1.33 11.25 -4.29
CA ASP A 10 -0.21 12.04 -3.79
C ASP A 10 -0.62 13.50 -3.54
N ARG A 11 -1.53 14.05 -4.35
CA ARG A 11 -2.06 15.41 -4.16
C ARG A 11 -2.91 15.52 -2.88
N LEU A 12 -3.74 14.52 -2.59
CA LEU A 12 -4.53 14.45 -1.36
C LEU A 12 -3.64 14.32 -0.13
N ALA A 13 -2.65 13.43 -0.16
CA ALA A 13 -1.69 13.26 0.93
C ALA A 13 -0.87 14.54 1.19
N ALA A 14 -0.49 15.26 0.12
CA ALA A 14 0.19 16.54 0.24
C ALA A 14 -0.72 17.64 0.83
N ALA A 15 -1.99 17.68 0.45
CA ALA A 15 -2.96 18.64 1.00
C ALA A 15 -3.20 18.40 2.51
N ASP A 16 -3.35 17.14 2.93
CA ASP A 16 -3.47 16.75 4.34
C ASP A 16 -2.22 17.14 5.13
N LEU A 17 -1.03 16.89 4.57
CA LEU A 17 0.24 17.30 5.19
C LEU A 17 0.29 18.82 5.37
N LEU A 18 0.02 19.59 4.32
CA LEU A 18 0.05 21.05 4.38
C LEU A 18 -0.92 21.61 5.42
N THR A 19 -2.11 21.02 5.53
CA THR A 19 -3.09 21.36 6.55
C THR A 19 -2.56 21.05 7.95
N SER A 20 -1.96 19.87 8.14
CA SER A 20 -1.38 19.50 9.44
C SER A 20 -0.28 20.46 9.87
N LEU A 21 0.59 20.89 8.95
CA LEU A 21 1.73 21.79 9.23
C LEU A 21 1.31 23.20 9.65
N GLN A 22 0.11 23.65 9.26
CA GLN A 22 -0.43 24.94 9.72
C GLN A 22 -0.80 24.92 11.21
N ALA A 23 -1.03 23.74 11.79
CA ALA A 23 -1.43 23.56 13.18
C ALA A 23 -0.25 23.28 14.14
N VAL A 24 0.97 23.08 13.63
CA VAL A 24 2.15 22.70 14.43
C VAL A 24 3.28 23.72 14.27
N PRO A 25 4.00 24.09 15.35
CA PRO A 25 5.17 24.93 15.25
C PRO A 25 6.24 24.36 14.33
N GLN A 26 7.03 25.24 13.68
CA GLN A 26 8.05 24.83 12.71
C GLN A 26 9.09 23.86 13.27
N CYS A 27 9.43 23.95 14.56
CA CYS A 27 10.36 23.03 15.21
C CYS A 27 9.83 21.58 15.27
N GLU A 28 8.52 21.35 15.14
CA GLU A 28 7.87 20.04 15.18
C GLU A 28 7.55 19.50 13.78
N TRP A 29 7.80 20.28 12.73
CA TRP A 29 7.54 19.87 11.34
C TRP A 29 8.19 18.54 10.94
N PRO A 30 9.46 18.24 11.30
CA PRO A 30 10.07 16.96 10.91
C PRO A 30 9.26 15.75 11.38
N ASP A 31 8.71 15.79 12.60
CA ASP A 31 7.91 14.71 13.16
C ASP A 31 6.51 14.67 12.56
N ALA A 32 5.89 15.83 12.33
CA ALA A 32 4.60 15.92 11.66
C ALA A 32 4.65 15.36 10.23
N ILE A 33 5.69 15.73 9.47
CA ILE A 33 5.96 15.22 8.12
C ILE A 33 6.17 13.70 8.16
N ALA A 34 7.02 13.20 9.07
CA ALA A 34 7.29 11.77 9.18
C ALA A 34 6.02 10.96 9.48
N LYS A 35 5.16 11.45 10.39
CA LYS A 35 3.87 10.83 10.71
C LYS A 35 2.93 10.83 9.51
N ALA A 36 2.81 11.95 8.80
CA ALA A 36 1.95 12.06 7.63
C ALA A 36 2.36 11.08 6.52
N PHE A 37 3.66 10.99 6.20
CA PHE A 37 4.16 10.03 5.21
C PHE A 37 4.00 8.57 5.66
N ALA A 38 4.14 8.28 6.96
CA ALA A 38 3.90 6.93 7.47
C ALA A 38 2.41 6.54 7.32
N LYS A 39 1.51 7.46 7.66
CA LYS A 39 0.05 7.29 7.49
C LYS A 39 -0.32 7.09 6.03
N ALA A 40 0.09 7.99 5.14
CA ALA A 40 -0.22 7.92 3.71
C ALA A 40 0.29 6.61 3.07
N ARG A 41 1.49 6.14 3.45
CA ARG A 41 1.98 4.83 2.97
C ARG A 41 1.07 3.69 3.43
N LEU A 42 0.67 3.67 4.70
CA LEU A 42 -0.19 2.61 5.24
C LEU A 42 -1.55 2.59 4.54
N GLU A 43 -2.17 3.76 4.36
CA GLU A 43 -3.46 3.90 3.68
C GLU A 43 -3.37 3.45 2.22
N ASN A 44 -2.31 3.85 1.51
CA ASN A 44 -2.08 3.39 0.13
C ASN A 44 -1.88 1.88 0.04
N TYR A 45 -1.16 1.26 0.99
CA TYR A 45 -1.01 -0.20 1.05
C TYR A 45 -2.35 -0.90 1.29
N GLN A 46 -3.17 -0.38 2.20
CA GLN A 46 -4.49 -0.95 2.49
C GLN A 46 -5.41 -0.83 1.27
N TRP A 47 -5.46 0.34 0.64
CA TRP A 47 -6.24 0.60 -0.55
C TRP A 47 -5.83 -0.29 -1.73
N ALA A 48 -4.52 -0.41 -1.98
CA ALA A 48 -4.01 -1.28 -3.04
C ALA A 48 -4.37 -2.75 -2.79
N ALA A 49 -4.26 -3.23 -1.56
CA ALA A 49 -4.63 -4.59 -1.20
C ALA A 49 -6.14 -4.83 -1.34
N GLN A 50 -6.96 -3.86 -0.95
CA GLN A 50 -8.40 -3.92 -1.13
C GLN A 50 -8.77 -4.02 -2.61
N ARG A 51 -8.17 -3.21 -3.47
CA ARG A 51 -8.41 -3.28 -4.92
C ARG A 51 -8.03 -4.62 -5.51
N VAL A 52 -6.87 -5.17 -5.14
CA VAL A 52 -6.46 -6.50 -5.60
C VAL A 52 -7.47 -7.55 -5.15
N ARG A 53 -7.94 -7.49 -3.90
CA ARG A 53 -8.95 -8.41 -3.38
C ARG A 53 -10.26 -8.31 -4.15
N GLU A 54 -10.78 -7.10 -4.34
CA GLU A 54 -12.02 -6.84 -5.08
C GLU A 54 -11.92 -7.37 -6.53
N THR A 55 -10.82 -7.07 -7.23
CA THR A 55 -10.60 -7.56 -8.59
C THR A 55 -10.51 -9.09 -8.65
N VAL A 56 -9.85 -9.74 -7.69
CA VAL A 56 -9.76 -11.21 -7.69
C VAL A 56 -11.12 -11.84 -7.37
N ILE A 57 -11.92 -11.27 -6.46
CA ILE A 57 -13.29 -11.73 -6.20
C ILE A 57 -14.15 -11.60 -7.46
N GLU A 58 -14.11 -10.46 -8.14
CA GLU A 58 -14.88 -10.25 -9.38
C GLU A 58 -14.52 -11.27 -10.48
N ILE A 59 -13.23 -11.61 -10.60
CA ILE A 59 -12.78 -12.67 -11.51
C ILE A 59 -13.31 -14.03 -11.08
N LEU A 60 -13.23 -14.37 -9.78
CA LEU A 60 -13.74 -15.63 -9.25
C LEU A 60 -15.25 -15.78 -9.44
N GLU A 61 -16.02 -14.72 -9.19
CA GLU A 61 -17.47 -14.69 -9.41
C GLU A 61 -17.82 -14.89 -10.88
N THR A 62 -17.10 -14.22 -11.79
CA THR A 62 -17.30 -14.35 -13.24
C THR A 62 -17.04 -15.79 -13.70
N GLU A 63 -15.89 -16.34 -13.33
CA GLU A 63 -15.52 -17.73 -13.64
C GLU A 63 -16.48 -18.74 -13.01
N ALA A 64 -16.95 -18.48 -11.79
CA ALA A 64 -17.93 -19.32 -11.12
C ALA A 64 -19.25 -19.37 -11.87
N VAL A 65 -19.75 -18.23 -12.36
CA VAL A 65 -20.99 -18.16 -13.15
C VAL A 65 -20.85 -18.90 -14.49
N GLU A 66 -19.71 -18.76 -15.17
CA GLU A 66 -19.45 -19.47 -16.42
C GLU A 66 -19.31 -20.98 -16.24
N GLU A 67 -18.64 -21.42 -15.17
CA GLU A 67 -18.41 -22.84 -14.89
C GLU A 67 -19.61 -23.52 -14.21
N PHE A 68 -20.46 -22.77 -13.50
CA PHE A 68 -21.70 -23.29 -12.90
C PHE A 68 -22.69 -23.79 -13.97
N GLN A 69 -22.65 -23.21 -15.17
CA GLN A 69 -23.43 -23.72 -16.31
C GLN A 69 -22.88 -25.04 -16.86
N ARG A 70 -21.64 -25.41 -16.50
CA ARG A 70 -20.91 -26.56 -17.07
C ARG A 70 -20.60 -27.69 -16.08
N LYS A 71 -20.64 -27.46 -14.75
CA LYS A 71 -20.17 -28.42 -13.73
C LYS A 71 -21.03 -28.47 -12.45
N GLU A 72 -20.85 -29.56 -11.67
CA GLU A 72 -21.58 -29.88 -10.44
C GLU A 72 -21.24 -29.00 -9.22
N MET A 73 -22.11 -29.04 -8.21
CA MET A 73 -22.13 -28.28 -6.95
C MET A 73 -20.78 -28.18 -6.19
N VAL A 74 -19.88 -29.17 -6.37
CA VAL A 74 -18.53 -29.21 -5.76
C VAL A 74 -17.67 -28.02 -6.20
N TRP A 75 -17.88 -27.48 -7.41
CA TRP A 75 -17.17 -26.29 -7.87
C TRP A 75 -17.59 -25.03 -7.13
N THR A 76 -18.88 -24.88 -6.86
CA THR A 76 -19.42 -23.74 -6.10
C THR A 76 -18.84 -23.69 -4.69
N ASP A 77 -18.66 -24.84 -4.03
CA ASP A 77 -18.01 -24.91 -2.72
C ASP A 77 -16.52 -24.57 -2.79
N GLY A 78 -15.83 -24.95 -3.87
CA GLY A 78 -14.44 -24.56 -4.13
C GLY A 78 -14.26 -23.05 -4.32
N PHE A 79 -15.17 -22.39 -5.04
CA PHE A 79 -15.16 -20.93 -5.22
C PHE A 79 -15.39 -20.19 -3.90
N ARG A 80 -16.39 -20.61 -3.12
CA ARG A 80 -16.67 -20.04 -1.80
C ARG A 80 -15.45 -20.15 -0.89
N HIS A 81 -14.78 -21.30 -0.89
CA HIS A 81 -13.57 -21.50 -0.11
C HIS A 81 -12.42 -20.59 -0.58
N ALA A 82 -12.27 -20.38 -1.89
CA ALA A 82 -11.25 -19.47 -2.44
C ALA A 82 -11.49 -18.03 -2.00
N GLU A 83 -12.74 -17.54 -2.01
CA GLU A 83 -13.13 -16.22 -1.50
C GLU A 83 -12.82 -16.06 -0.02
N GLU A 84 -13.17 -17.06 0.81
CA GLU A 84 -12.86 -17.08 2.24
C GLU A 84 -11.35 -16.96 2.50
N CYS A 85 -10.53 -17.70 1.72
CA CYS A 85 -9.08 -17.58 1.80
C CYS A 85 -8.57 -16.19 1.42
N LEU A 86 -9.13 -15.55 0.39
CA LEU A 86 -8.76 -14.21 -0.06
C LEU A 86 -9.11 -13.12 0.97
N VAL A 87 -10.27 -13.25 1.62
CA VAL A 87 -10.70 -12.33 2.69
C VAL A 87 -9.80 -12.45 3.92
N ALA A 88 -9.33 -13.65 4.23
CA ALA A 88 -8.43 -13.91 5.36
C ALA A 88 -6.99 -13.39 5.15
N GLN A 89 -6.59 -13.08 3.91
CA GLN A 89 -5.23 -12.60 3.62
C GLN A 89 -5.00 -11.14 4.06
N THR A 90 -3.83 -10.91 4.63
CA THR A 90 -3.35 -9.57 4.99
C THR A 90 -2.95 -8.76 3.74
N PRO A 91 -2.95 -7.42 3.83
CA PRO A 91 -2.49 -6.57 2.73
C PRO A 91 -1.09 -6.89 2.21
N THR A 92 -0.19 -7.32 3.09
CA THR A 92 1.19 -7.70 2.73
C THR A 92 1.22 -8.99 1.92
N GLU A 93 0.39 -9.98 2.29
CA GLU A 93 0.27 -11.25 1.56
C GLU A 93 -0.34 -11.04 0.18
N LEU A 94 -1.39 -10.22 0.08
CA LEU A 94 -2.08 -9.90 -1.17
C LEU A 94 -1.18 -9.17 -2.17
N LEU A 95 -0.39 -8.20 -1.69
CA LEU A 95 0.44 -7.38 -2.57
C LEU A 95 1.79 -8.01 -2.91
N ARG A 96 2.14 -9.16 -2.30
CA ARG A 96 3.49 -9.77 -2.36
C ARG A 96 4.61 -8.75 -2.18
N VAL A 97 4.34 -7.67 -1.45
CA VAL A 97 5.34 -6.65 -1.17
C VAL A 97 6.26 -7.29 -0.17
N TYR A 98 7.49 -7.58 -0.59
CA TYR A 98 8.55 -8.00 0.31
C TYR A 98 8.71 -6.89 1.36
N SER A 99 8.10 -7.08 2.52
CA SER A 99 8.30 -6.27 3.71
C SER A 99 9.67 -6.66 4.27
N GLY A 100 10.72 -6.39 3.49
CA GLY A 100 12.09 -6.57 3.93
C GLY A 100 12.20 -5.91 5.29
N SER A 101 12.55 -6.72 6.29
CA SER A 101 12.55 -6.42 7.73
C SER A 101 12.58 -4.92 7.99
N SER A 102 11.57 -4.38 8.68
CA SER A 102 11.49 -2.94 8.95
C SER A 102 12.88 -2.44 9.40
N LYS A 103 13.46 -1.52 8.62
CA LYS A 103 14.81 -1.03 8.93
C LYS A 103 14.74 -0.40 10.31
N SER A 104 15.54 -0.92 11.25
CA SER A 104 15.67 -0.32 12.57
C SER A 104 16.04 1.16 12.43
N ARG A 105 15.66 2.00 13.39
CA ARG A 105 15.98 3.45 13.37
C ARG A 105 17.47 3.69 13.09
N GLY A 106 18.35 2.86 13.65
CA GLY A 106 19.80 2.91 13.38
C GLY A 106 20.18 2.55 11.93
N GLN A 107 19.50 1.61 11.28
CA GLN A 107 19.71 1.31 9.85
C GLN A 107 19.23 2.45 8.95
N VAL A 108 18.11 3.09 9.29
CA VAL A 108 17.61 4.28 8.58
C VAL A 108 18.61 5.43 8.73
N LEU A 109 19.07 5.73 9.96
CA LEU A 109 20.03 6.80 10.22
C LEU A 109 21.35 6.58 9.48
N ARG A 110 21.89 5.36 9.50
CA ARG A 110 23.11 5.00 8.78
C ARG A 110 22.94 5.12 7.26
N SER A 111 21.76 4.79 6.73
CA SER A 111 21.43 4.99 5.32
C SER A 111 21.46 6.47 4.97
N LEU A 112 20.78 7.31 5.75
CA LEU A 112 20.72 8.76 5.52
C LEU A 112 22.11 9.41 5.57
N VAL A 113 22.92 9.06 6.57
CA VAL A 113 24.30 9.55 6.69
C VAL A 113 25.16 9.11 5.51
N ARG A 114 24.98 7.87 5.03
CA ARG A 114 25.72 7.36 3.86
C ARG A 114 25.33 8.13 2.59
N THR A 115 24.03 8.38 2.38
CA THR A 115 23.53 9.16 1.25
C THR A 115 24.01 10.61 1.30
N ALA A 116 23.96 11.26 2.47
CA ALA A 116 24.47 12.62 2.64
C ALA A 116 25.97 12.73 2.32
N ARG A 117 26.78 11.76 2.76
CA ARG A 117 28.22 11.70 2.41
C ARG A 117 28.46 11.50 0.92
N GLN A 118 27.63 10.70 0.25
CA GLN A 118 27.73 10.50 -1.19
C GLN A 118 27.36 11.76 -1.97
N GLN A 119 26.35 12.50 -1.52
CA GLN A 119 25.95 13.77 -2.14
C GLN A 119 27.00 14.86 -1.92
N SER A 120 27.57 14.99 -0.72
CA SER A 120 28.67 15.91 -0.46
C SER A 120 29.95 15.56 -1.22
N ALA A 121 30.21 14.27 -1.47
CA ALA A 121 31.34 13.83 -2.30
C ALA A 121 31.13 14.06 -3.80
N LEU A 122 29.88 14.22 -4.24
CA LEU A 122 29.49 14.52 -5.63
C LEU A 122 29.34 16.03 -5.92
N GLY A 123 29.53 16.90 -4.91
CA GLY A 123 29.55 18.35 -5.10
C GLY A 123 28.21 18.98 -5.50
N LEU A 124 27.09 18.43 -5.02
CA LEU A 124 25.79 19.12 -4.99
C LEU A 124 25.58 19.82 -3.66
#